data_AF-C9MVH6-F1
#
_entry.id   AF-C9MVH6-F1
#
_cell.length_a   1.000
_cell.length_b   1.000
_cell.length_c   1.000
_cell.angle_alpha   90.00
_cell.angle_beta   90.00
_cell.angle_gamma   90.00
#
_symmetry.space_group_name_H-M   'P 1'
#
loop_
_entity.id
_entity.type
_entity.pdbx_description
1 polymer ?
#
loop_
_entity_poly.entity_id
_entity_poly.type
_entity_poly.pdbx_seq_one_letter_code
_entity_poly.pdbx_strand_id
1 'polypeptide(L)'
;MHKIEEVLEREFLGWINVDGDNYEIKVRLVKDERYFDEIKKLHNSFELNGKKWKTINMAHFMRCYRVKLAEYGFDISQDILEKIQNGEYEITYDFEEIQEKILRGRELLWNIEKKKIISTIFVRPTKIDLSFEYTINFENDEQVLVSNHENEDILCCYYSGKNKLNILSKKNTGDIWDVFSVKPIEKCRKILELYGKSSENQENYFHFTNFRNKSFIDKIQTKNKNTRSRAFLEKYFLEYEFTKDKILLKDINFKENIEKNIDTYDCNESLKNDFQKGYSDKKPKMNLFLEIKDFDDYSEDKVSFLISEIQNDYNEFECRGYLYGE
;
A
#
# COMPACT_ATOMS: atom_id res chain seq x y z
N MET A 1 11.85 -12.26 1.19
CA MET A 1 10.49 -12.81 1.43
C MET A 1 10.56 -14.13 2.21
N HIS A 2 11.59 -14.95 2.02
CA HIS A 2 11.82 -16.23 2.73
C HIS A 2 11.50 -16.22 4.24
N LYS A 3 11.94 -15.20 5.01
CA LYS A 3 11.65 -15.12 6.45
C LYS A 3 10.17 -14.84 6.79
N ILE A 4 9.46 -14.13 5.90
CA ILE A 4 8.03 -13.81 6.07
C ILE A 4 7.19 -15.05 5.78
N GLU A 5 7.57 -15.81 4.76
CA GLU A 5 6.85 -17.02 4.35
C GLU A 5 7.07 -18.18 5.32
N GLU A 6 8.28 -18.33 5.86
CA GLU A 6 8.60 -19.34 6.88
C GLU A 6 7.68 -19.27 8.11
N VAL A 7 7.34 -18.05 8.56
CA VAL A 7 6.45 -17.85 9.72
C VAL A 7 5.00 -18.28 9.43
N LEU A 8 4.56 -18.22 8.17
CA LEU A 8 3.19 -18.57 7.78
C LEU A 8 2.93 -20.08 7.72
N GLU A 9 3.99 -20.88 7.64
CA GLU A 9 3.92 -22.34 7.61
C GLU A 9 3.95 -22.96 9.02
N ARG A 10 4.26 -22.17 10.06
CA ARG A 10 4.38 -22.62 11.44
C ARG A 10 3.05 -22.62 12.20
N GLU A 11 2.92 -23.60 13.09
CA GLU A 11 1.90 -23.63 14.14
C GLU A 11 2.53 -23.26 15.48
N PHE A 12 1.78 -22.54 16.30
CA PHE A 12 2.20 -22.01 17.59
C PHE A 12 1.21 -22.44 18.66
N LEU A 13 1.69 -22.60 19.89
CA LEU A 13 0.83 -22.87 21.03
C LEU A 13 0.16 -21.59 21.53
N GLY A 14 -1.06 -21.72 22.01
CA GLY A 14 -1.77 -20.67 22.72
C GLY A 14 -2.67 -21.24 23.80
N TRP A 15 -3.13 -20.37 24.69
CA TRP A 15 -4.02 -20.73 25.78
C TRP A 15 -5.15 -19.71 25.88
N ILE A 16 -6.38 -20.22 25.90
CA ILE A 16 -7.59 -19.45 26.18
C ILE A 16 -7.90 -19.62 27.66
N ASN A 17 -7.92 -18.52 28.41
CA ASN A 17 -8.36 -18.50 29.79
C ASN A 17 -9.84 -18.07 29.86
N VAL A 18 -10.68 -18.91 30.43
CA VAL A 18 -12.09 -18.60 30.74
C VAL A 18 -12.32 -18.91 32.22
N ASP A 19 -12.66 -17.89 33.01
CA ASP A 19 -12.90 -18.01 34.46
C ASP A 19 -11.77 -18.71 35.26
N GLY A 20 -10.52 -18.60 34.79
CA GLY A 20 -9.36 -19.23 35.41
C GLY A 20 -9.00 -20.60 34.84
N ASP A 21 -9.86 -21.23 34.05
CA ASP A 21 -9.56 -22.47 33.34
C ASP A 21 -8.80 -22.16 32.04
N ASN A 22 -7.66 -22.83 31.85
CA ASN A 22 -6.81 -22.66 30.68
C ASN A 22 -7.01 -23.80 29.68
N TYR A 23 -7.37 -23.44 28.46
CA TYR A 23 -7.57 -24.37 27.36
C TYR A 23 -6.48 -24.19 26.30
N GLU A 24 -5.69 -25.22 26.07
CA GLU A 24 -4.63 -25.21 25.07
C GLU A 24 -5.19 -25.29 23.66
N ILE A 25 -4.67 -24.44 22.77
CA ILE A 25 -4.99 -24.37 21.36
C ILE A 25 -3.71 -24.33 20.53
N LYS A 26 -3.81 -24.76 19.27
CA LYS A 26 -2.82 -24.44 18.26
C LYS A 26 -3.35 -23.35 17.36
N VAL A 27 -2.48 -22.40 17.05
CA VAL A 27 -2.78 -21.29 16.16
C VAL A 27 -1.74 -21.16 15.08
N ARG A 28 -2.11 -20.51 13.99
CA ARG A 28 -1.17 -20.11 12.93
C ARG A 28 -1.32 -18.64 12.61
N LEU A 29 -0.26 -18.05 12.10
CA LEU A 29 -0.29 -16.70 11.56
C LEU A 29 -0.78 -16.76 10.11
N VAL A 30 -1.73 -15.90 9.77
CA VAL A 30 -2.21 -15.72 8.39
C VAL A 30 -2.06 -14.25 8.02
N LYS A 31 -1.69 -13.95 6.77
CA LYS A 31 -1.60 -12.56 6.29
C LYS A 31 -2.94 -11.84 6.45
N ASP A 32 -2.89 -10.58 6.86
CA ASP A 32 -4.07 -9.73 6.94
C ASP A 32 -4.38 -9.08 5.59
N GLU A 33 -5.23 -9.74 4.81
CA GLU A 33 -5.58 -9.30 3.46
C GLU A 33 -6.49 -8.06 3.41
N ARG A 34 -7.07 -7.63 4.55
CA ARG A 34 -8.05 -6.51 4.58
C ARG A 34 -7.48 -5.21 4.03
N TYR A 35 -6.20 -4.97 4.23
CA TYR A 35 -5.54 -3.77 3.70
C TYR A 35 -5.40 -3.80 2.17
N PHE A 36 -5.27 -4.97 1.55
CA PHE A 36 -5.17 -5.09 0.09
C PHE A 36 -6.49 -4.72 -0.59
N ASP A 37 -7.62 -5.10 0.01
CA ASP A 37 -8.95 -4.67 -0.46
C ASP A 37 -9.11 -3.15 -0.40
N GLU A 38 -8.61 -2.51 0.67
CA GLU A 38 -8.64 -1.06 0.82
C GLU A 38 -7.73 -0.35 -0.19
N ILE A 39 -6.56 -0.90 -0.46
CA ILE A 39 -5.64 -0.42 -1.51
C ILE A 39 -6.29 -0.54 -2.89
N LYS A 40 -7.02 -1.63 -3.16
CA LYS A 40 -7.76 -1.82 -4.43
C LYS A 40 -8.88 -0.80 -4.60
N LYS A 41 -9.66 -0.51 -3.55
CA LYS A 41 -10.68 0.56 -3.57
C LYS A 41 -10.05 1.93 -3.83
N LEU A 42 -8.92 2.21 -3.21
CA LEU A 42 -8.16 3.44 -3.44
C LEU A 42 -7.65 3.51 -4.88
N HIS A 43 -7.08 2.43 -5.43
CA HIS A 43 -6.63 2.34 -6.82
C HIS A 43 -7.76 2.67 -7.81
N ASN A 44 -8.93 2.05 -7.64
CA ASN A 44 -10.09 2.34 -8.48
C ASN A 44 -10.51 3.81 -8.40
N SER A 45 -10.37 4.43 -7.22
CA SER A 45 -10.62 5.87 -7.05
C SER A 45 -9.57 6.71 -7.80
N PHE A 46 -8.30 6.32 -7.83
CA PHE A 46 -7.31 7.00 -8.67
C PHE A 46 -7.70 6.96 -10.15
N GLU A 47 -8.09 5.79 -10.66
CA GLU A 47 -8.52 5.64 -12.06
C GLU A 47 -9.75 6.47 -12.40
N LEU A 48 -10.81 6.39 -11.58
CA LEU A 48 -12.05 7.15 -11.75
C LEU A 48 -11.79 8.66 -11.84
N ASN A 49 -10.85 9.14 -11.03
CA ASN A 49 -10.50 10.56 -10.92
C ASN A 49 -9.43 11.01 -11.94
N GLY A 50 -9.07 10.14 -12.90
CA GLY A 50 -8.07 10.43 -13.93
C GLY A 50 -6.67 10.70 -13.35
N LYS A 51 -6.35 10.11 -12.20
CA LYS A 51 -5.05 10.25 -11.53
C LYS A 51 -4.22 9.00 -11.76
N LYS A 52 -2.93 9.19 -12.05
CA LYS A 52 -1.99 8.08 -12.12
C LYS A 52 -1.81 7.47 -10.73
N TRP A 53 -1.94 6.14 -10.64
CA TRP A 53 -1.57 5.39 -9.46
C TRP A 53 -0.10 5.64 -9.09
N LYS A 54 0.16 5.70 -7.79
CA LYS A 54 1.51 5.68 -7.23
C LYS A 54 1.60 4.44 -6.37
N THR A 55 2.64 3.64 -6.55
CA THR A 55 2.82 2.44 -5.74
C THR A 55 2.91 2.82 -4.27
N ILE A 56 2.29 1.99 -3.45
CA ILE A 56 2.35 2.09 -1.99
C ILE A 56 3.50 1.19 -1.51
N ASN A 57 4.24 1.64 -0.49
CA ASN A 57 5.25 0.79 0.10
C ASN A 57 4.55 -0.25 0.98
N MET A 58 4.72 -1.51 0.61
CA MET A 58 4.00 -2.62 1.21
C MET A 58 4.74 -3.26 2.41
N ALA A 59 5.90 -2.74 2.83
CA ALA A 59 6.76 -3.38 3.83
C ALA A 59 6.01 -3.75 5.13
N HIS A 60 5.23 -2.81 5.66
CA HIS A 60 4.44 -3.07 6.87
C HIS A 60 3.19 -3.91 6.59
N PHE A 61 2.53 -3.69 5.45
CA PHE A 61 1.34 -4.46 5.06
C PHE A 61 1.67 -5.96 4.91
N MET A 62 2.84 -6.29 4.35
CA MET A 62 3.32 -7.67 4.20
C MET A 62 3.67 -8.34 5.54
N ARG A 63 3.83 -7.56 6.63
CA ARG A 63 4.13 -8.04 7.99
C ARG A 63 2.95 -7.90 8.94
N CYS A 64 1.75 -7.62 8.43
CA CYS A 64 0.53 -7.64 9.22
C CYS A 64 -0.11 -9.03 9.16
N TYR A 65 -0.27 -9.63 10.33
CA TYR A 65 -0.83 -10.98 10.47
C TYR A 65 -2.03 -10.98 11.41
N ARG A 66 -2.92 -11.94 11.16
CA ARG A 66 -3.98 -12.34 12.07
C ARG A 66 -3.62 -13.70 12.64
N VAL A 67 -4.02 -13.92 13.89
CA VAL A 67 -3.95 -15.25 14.49
C VAL A 67 -5.21 -16.02 14.10
N LYS A 68 -5.03 -17.22 13.55
CA LYS A 68 -6.11 -18.13 13.17
C LYS A 68 -5.99 -19.42 13.98
N LEU A 69 -7.08 -19.83 14.61
CA LEU A 69 -7.18 -21.14 15.25
C LEU A 69 -6.94 -22.25 14.21
N ALA A 70 -6.01 -23.14 14.52
CA ALA A 70 -5.65 -24.28 13.68
C ALA A 70 -6.27 -25.58 14.24
N GLU A 71 -6.06 -25.83 15.54
CA GLU A 71 -6.50 -27.05 16.21
C GLU A 71 -6.84 -26.74 17.68
N TYR A 72 -7.78 -27.49 18.25
CA TYR A 72 -8.01 -27.54 19.69
C TYR A 72 -8.46 -28.95 20.07
N GLY A 73 -7.94 -29.46 21.19
CA GLY A 73 -8.10 -30.86 21.60
C GLY A 73 -9.08 -31.09 22.76
N PHE A 74 -9.93 -30.11 23.07
CA PHE A 74 -10.84 -30.15 24.22
C PHE A 74 -12.31 -30.02 23.80
N ASP A 75 -13.19 -30.66 24.58
CA ASP A 75 -14.63 -30.50 24.43
C ASP A 75 -15.05 -29.13 24.99
N ILE A 76 -15.51 -28.24 24.10
CA ILE A 76 -16.02 -26.93 24.48
C ILE A 76 -17.45 -27.11 25.00
N SER A 77 -17.66 -26.93 26.30
CA SER A 77 -19.02 -26.88 26.86
C SER A 77 -19.78 -25.67 26.29
N GLN A 78 -21.10 -25.75 26.25
CA GLN A 78 -21.93 -24.67 25.71
C GLN A 78 -21.75 -23.34 26.48
N ASP A 79 -21.54 -23.41 27.80
CA ASP A 79 -21.25 -22.25 28.65
C ASP A 79 -19.91 -21.56 28.29
N ILE A 80 -18.86 -22.36 28.06
CA ILE A 80 -17.54 -21.84 27.64
C ILE A 80 -17.64 -21.21 26.25
N LEU A 81 -18.37 -21.85 25.33
CA LEU A 81 -18.55 -21.32 23.98
C LEU A 81 -19.26 -19.96 24.00
N GLU A 82 -20.32 -19.82 24.81
CA GLU A 82 -21.04 -18.55 24.97
C GLU A 82 -20.13 -17.45 25.53
N LYS A 83 -19.30 -17.75 26.53
CA LYS A 83 -18.32 -16.79 27.08
C LYS A 83 -17.29 -16.35 26.06
N ILE A 84 -16.75 -17.28 25.28
CA ILE A 84 -15.81 -16.96 24.18
C ILE A 84 -16.50 -16.07 23.14
N GLN A 85 -17.74 -16.37 22.77
CA GLN A 85 -18.52 -15.57 21.80
C GLN A 85 -18.85 -14.16 22.34
N ASN A 86 -19.07 -14.02 23.64
CA ASN A 86 -19.32 -12.74 24.31
C ASN A 86 -18.04 -11.93 24.58
N GLY A 87 -16.85 -12.49 24.31
CA GLY A 87 -15.57 -11.82 24.53
C GLY A 87 -15.06 -11.88 25.97
N GLU A 88 -15.61 -12.77 26.79
CA GLU A 88 -15.27 -12.95 28.20
C GLU A 88 -14.14 -13.99 28.35
N TYR A 89 -12.98 -13.70 27.76
CA TYR A 89 -11.81 -14.58 27.83
C TYR A 89 -10.51 -13.78 27.69
N GLU A 90 -9.41 -14.35 28.17
CA GLU A 90 -8.06 -13.90 27.83
C GLU A 90 -7.38 -14.91 26.92
N ILE A 91 -6.59 -14.42 25.97
CA ILE A 91 -5.84 -15.30 25.06
C ILE A 91 -4.36 -14.94 25.06
N THR A 92 -3.55 -15.97 25.24
CA THR A 92 -2.09 -15.87 25.21
C THR A 92 -1.54 -16.80 24.14
N TYR A 93 -0.38 -16.42 23.60
CA TYR A 93 0.29 -17.15 22.52
C TYR A 93 1.77 -17.21 22.85
N ASP A 94 2.36 -18.37 22.64
CA ASP A 94 3.80 -18.57 22.60
C ASP A 94 4.25 -18.61 21.14
N PHE A 95 4.79 -17.50 20.68
CA PHE A 95 5.37 -17.40 19.34
C PHE A 95 6.87 -17.75 19.34
N GLU A 96 7.37 -18.45 20.35
CA GLU A 96 8.74 -18.97 20.40
C GLU A 96 9.78 -17.85 20.17
N GLU A 97 10.78 -18.07 19.33
CA GLU A 97 11.88 -17.13 19.07
C GLU A 97 11.46 -15.84 18.35
N ILE A 98 10.26 -15.79 17.75
CA ILE A 98 9.75 -14.58 17.09
C ILE A 98 8.97 -13.67 18.05
N GLN A 99 8.67 -14.12 19.28
CA GLN A 99 7.91 -13.38 20.27
C GLN A 99 8.44 -11.95 20.50
N GLU A 100 9.77 -11.77 20.57
CA GLU A 100 10.41 -10.47 20.78
C GLU A 100 10.24 -9.50 19.61
N LYS A 101 9.96 -10.01 18.40
CA LYS A 101 9.77 -9.21 17.18
C LYS A 101 8.31 -8.84 16.93
N ILE A 102 7.38 -9.40 17.70
CA ILE A 102 5.95 -9.20 17.47
C ILE A 102 5.47 -7.92 18.14
N LEU A 103 4.94 -7.02 17.32
CA LEU A 103 4.30 -5.80 17.78
C LEU A 103 2.78 -6.02 17.89
N ARG A 104 2.29 -6.25 19.12
CA ARG A 104 0.85 -6.41 19.40
C ARG A 104 0.16 -5.05 19.56
N GLY A 105 -1.12 -4.98 19.22
CA GLY A 105 -1.96 -3.79 19.43
C GLY A 105 -1.52 -2.55 18.64
N ARG A 106 -0.83 -2.74 17.51
CA ARG A 106 -0.44 -1.65 16.61
C ARG A 106 -1.41 -1.55 15.43
N GLU A 107 -1.61 -0.33 14.96
CA GLU A 107 -2.39 -0.04 13.75
C GLU A 107 -1.47 0.58 12.70
N LEU A 108 -1.69 0.22 11.43
CA LEU A 108 -1.00 0.86 10.32
C LEU A 108 -1.57 2.25 10.09
N LEU A 109 -0.69 3.25 10.10
CA LEU A 109 -1.02 4.61 9.73
C LEU A 109 -0.60 4.88 8.29
N TRP A 110 -1.47 5.60 7.57
CA TRP A 110 -1.20 6.13 6.25
C TRP A 110 -1.80 7.53 6.13
N ASN A 111 -1.31 8.34 5.20
CA ASN A 111 -1.70 9.74 5.02
C ASN A 111 -3.05 9.92 4.30
N ILE A 112 -3.98 8.97 4.45
CA ILE A 112 -5.24 8.92 3.70
C ILE A 112 -6.42 8.89 4.68
N GLU A 113 -7.31 9.87 4.53
CA GLU A 113 -8.53 10.01 5.30
C GLU A 113 -9.75 9.68 4.43
N LYS A 114 -10.68 8.88 4.93
CA LYS A 114 -12.01 8.71 4.33
C LYS A 114 -12.96 9.75 4.94
N LYS A 115 -13.63 10.54 4.12
CA LYS A 115 -14.63 11.51 4.59
C LYS A 115 -15.75 11.72 3.58
N LYS A 116 -16.83 12.34 4.03
CA LYS A 116 -17.95 12.77 3.18
C LYS A 116 -17.82 14.25 2.87
N ILE A 117 -18.02 14.64 1.62
CA ILE A 117 -18.02 16.04 1.19
C ILE A 117 -19.29 16.35 0.38
N ILE A 118 -19.88 17.51 0.65
CA ILE A 118 -21.04 18.02 -0.08
C ILE A 118 -20.57 18.78 -1.32
N SER A 119 -21.24 18.52 -2.45
CA SER A 119 -21.01 19.18 -3.73
C SER A 119 -22.09 20.23 -4.04
N THR A 120 -21.80 21.08 -5.01
CA THR A 120 -22.83 21.87 -5.70
C THR A 120 -23.19 21.21 -7.03
N ILE A 121 -24.48 21.15 -7.38
CA ILE A 121 -24.96 20.52 -8.62
C ILE A 121 -25.17 21.53 -9.75
N PHE A 122 -24.78 21.15 -10.96
CA PHE A 122 -25.11 21.84 -12.20
C PHE A 122 -25.55 20.82 -13.27
N VAL A 123 -26.73 21.00 -13.85
CA VAL A 123 -27.26 20.06 -14.86
C VAL A 123 -26.79 20.48 -16.26
N ARG A 124 -26.14 19.57 -17.00
CA ARG A 124 -25.71 19.84 -18.38
C ARG A 124 -26.41 18.91 -19.38
N PRO A 125 -27.21 19.45 -20.32
CA PRO A 125 -27.70 18.64 -21.43
C PRO A 125 -26.55 18.36 -22.41
N THR A 126 -26.34 17.10 -22.79
CA THR A 126 -25.47 16.74 -23.92
C THR A 126 -26.31 16.34 -25.13
N LYS A 127 -25.71 16.29 -26.32
CA LYS A 127 -26.41 15.95 -27.57
C LYS A 127 -26.97 14.52 -27.61
N ILE A 128 -26.51 13.64 -26.70
CA ILE A 128 -26.80 12.20 -26.72
C ILE A 128 -27.48 11.74 -25.42
N ASP A 129 -27.21 12.39 -24.28
CA ASP A 129 -27.84 12.06 -22.99
C ASP A 129 -27.85 13.25 -21.99
N LEU A 130 -28.69 13.19 -20.95
CA LEU A 130 -28.66 14.15 -19.83
C LEU A 130 -27.59 13.71 -18.82
N SER A 131 -26.53 14.52 -18.64
CA SER A 131 -25.50 14.27 -17.63
C SER A 131 -25.60 15.28 -16.49
N PHE A 132 -25.39 14.81 -15.28
CA PHE A 132 -25.32 15.65 -14.08
C PHE A 132 -23.85 15.94 -13.78
N GLU A 133 -23.51 17.21 -13.63
CA GLU A 133 -22.17 17.63 -13.24
C GLU A 133 -22.21 18.20 -11.83
N TYR A 134 -21.39 17.65 -10.95
CA TYR A 134 -21.24 18.11 -9.58
C TYR A 134 -19.86 18.69 -9.40
N THR A 135 -19.73 19.70 -8.54
CA THR A 135 -18.44 20.28 -8.19
C THR A 135 -18.21 20.19 -6.69
N ILE A 136 -17.11 19.57 -6.30
CA ILE A 136 -16.58 19.58 -4.94
C ILE A 136 -15.45 20.60 -4.86
N ASN A 137 -15.51 21.45 -3.83
CA ASN A 137 -14.42 22.34 -3.45
C ASN A 137 -13.73 21.82 -2.17
N PHE A 138 -12.40 21.87 -2.10
CA PHE A 138 -11.61 21.33 -0.97
C PHE A 138 -10.33 22.14 -0.70
N GLU A 139 -9.58 21.81 0.36
CA GLU A 139 -8.37 22.53 0.80
C GLU A 139 -7.19 22.48 -0.19
N ASN A 140 -6.43 23.59 -0.29
CA ASN A 140 -5.39 23.88 -1.31
C ASN A 140 -4.24 22.89 -1.43
N ASP A 141 -4.07 21.98 -0.48
CA ASP A 141 -2.93 21.08 -0.34
C ASP A 141 -3.35 19.59 -0.29
N GLU A 142 -4.64 19.28 -0.23
CA GLU A 142 -5.15 17.90 -0.21
C GLU A 142 -5.40 17.39 -1.63
N GLN A 143 -5.12 16.11 -1.86
CA GLN A 143 -5.61 15.42 -3.05
C GLN A 143 -6.90 14.69 -2.69
N VAL A 144 -8.02 15.11 -3.29
CA VAL A 144 -9.35 14.51 -3.08
C VAL A 144 -9.68 13.58 -4.24
N LEU A 145 -10.11 12.37 -3.93
CA LEU A 145 -10.50 11.34 -4.89
C LEU A 145 -11.90 10.86 -4.52
N VAL A 146 -12.85 10.99 -5.44
CA VAL A 146 -14.19 10.42 -5.27
C VAL A 146 -14.11 8.91 -5.33
N SER A 147 -14.73 8.24 -4.36
CA SER A 147 -14.83 6.79 -4.31
C SER A 147 -16.05 6.33 -5.10
N ASN A 148 -15.85 5.35 -5.98
CA ASN A 148 -16.94 4.69 -6.68
C ASN A 148 -17.37 3.44 -5.89
N HIS A 149 -18.15 3.61 -4.83
CA HIS A 149 -18.74 2.52 -4.03
C HIS A 149 -19.81 1.76 -4.84
N GLU A 150 -19.43 1.19 -5.98
CA GLU A 150 -20.32 0.44 -6.89
C GLU A 150 -21.40 1.31 -7.55
N ASN A 151 -21.25 2.63 -7.52
CA ASN A 151 -22.13 3.56 -8.22
C ASN A 151 -21.73 3.66 -9.71
N GLU A 152 -22.24 2.74 -10.51
CA GLU A 152 -22.03 2.69 -11.96
C GLU A 152 -22.56 3.92 -12.72
N ASP A 153 -23.30 4.80 -12.04
CA ASP A 153 -23.78 6.04 -12.65
C ASP A 153 -22.64 7.09 -12.74
N ILE A 154 -21.58 7.00 -11.94
CA ILE A 154 -20.42 7.91 -12.05
C ILE A 154 -19.61 7.54 -13.29
N LEU A 155 -19.55 8.47 -14.24
CA LEU A 155 -18.82 8.32 -15.50
C LEU A 155 -17.32 8.54 -15.30
N CYS A 156 -16.96 9.68 -14.70
CA CYS A 156 -15.58 10.04 -14.40
C CYS A 156 -15.53 11.27 -13.48
N CYS A 157 -14.34 11.53 -12.93
CA CYS A 157 -14.07 12.78 -12.22
C CYS A 157 -12.83 13.47 -12.81
N TYR A 158 -12.86 14.80 -12.83
CA TYR A 158 -11.75 15.58 -13.38
C TYR A 158 -11.58 16.91 -12.64
N TYR A 159 -10.33 17.35 -12.54
CA TYR A 159 -9.98 18.60 -11.87
C TYR A 159 -10.12 19.78 -12.85
N SER A 160 -10.98 20.75 -12.55
CA SER A 160 -11.10 22.01 -13.33
C SER A 160 -10.26 23.15 -12.75
N GLY A 161 -9.63 22.93 -11.60
CA GLY A 161 -8.73 23.88 -10.95
C GLY A 161 -7.93 23.20 -9.84
N LYS A 162 -7.12 23.97 -9.11
CA LYS A 162 -6.29 23.45 -8.02
C LYS A 162 -7.12 22.72 -6.94
N ASN A 163 -8.35 23.20 -6.72
CA ASN A 163 -9.20 22.86 -5.57
C ASN A 163 -10.63 22.57 -5.93
N LYS A 164 -10.83 22.15 -7.18
CA LYS A 164 -12.16 21.90 -7.75
C LYS A 164 -12.13 20.58 -8.48
N LEU A 165 -12.88 19.63 -7.95
CA LEU A 165 -13.10 18.33 -8.54
C LEU A 165 -14.52 18.30 -9.09
N ASN A 166 -14.65 17.99 -10.37
CA ASN A 166 -15.96 17.80 -11.00
C ASN A 166 -16.23 16.32 -11.14
N ILE A 167 -17.49 15.95 -10.98
CA ILE A 167 -17.99 14.59 -11.05
C ILE A 167 -19.07 14.58 -12.12
N LEU A 168 -18.90 13.72 -13.12
CA LEU A 168 -19.90 13.50 -14.14
C LEU A 168 -20.66 12.22 -13.83
N SER A 169 -21.98 12.31 -13.78
CA SER A 169 -22.87 11.18 -13.52
C SER A 169 -23.99 11.09 -14.57
N LYS A 170 -24.42 9.86 -14.87
CA LYS A 170 -25.58 9.58 -15.74
C LYS A 170 -26.91 9.91 -15.05
N LYS A 171 -26.96 9.84 -13.72
CA LYS A 171 -28.18 10.07 -12.94
C LYS A 171 -27.94 11.10 -11.84
N ASN A 172 -29.03 11.64 -11.32
CA ASN A 172 -28.97 12.43 -10.12
C ASN A 172 -28.66 11.51 -8.92
N THR A 173 -27.43 11.55 -8.43
CA THR A 173 -26.91 10.65 -7.38
C THR A 173 -26.84 11.31 -5.99
N GLY A 174 -27.51 12.45 -5.81
CA GLY A 174 -27.40 13.27 -4.60
C GLY A 174 -26.15 14.15 -4.59
N ASP A 175 -25.97 14.90 -3.51
CA ASP A 175 -24.92 15.92 -3.37
C ASP A 175 -23.81 15.55 -2.36
N ILE A 176 -23.96 14.43 -1.64
CA ILE A 176 -22.97 13.93 -0.66
C ILE A 176 -22.11 12.85 -1.30
N TRP A 177 -20.80 13.01 -1.22
CA TRP A 177 -19.82 12.12 -1.84
C TRP A 177 -18.86 11.55 -0.83
N ASP A 178 -18.68 10.23 -0.86
CA ASP A 178 -17.57 9.57 -0.18
C ASP A 178 -16.27 9.82 -0.95
N VAL A 179 -15.27 10.33 -0.25
CA VAL A 179 -13.97 10.68 -0.83
C VAL A 179 -12.82 10.15 0.00
N PHE A 180 -11.73 9.81 -0.68
CA PHE A 180 -10.40 9.70 -0.09
C PHE A 180 -9.72 11.06 -0.17
N SER A 181 -9.25 11.57 0.97
CA SER A 181 -8.40 12.75 1.08
C SER A 181 -6.98 12.32 1.44
N VAL A 182 -6.08 12.43 0.47
CA VAL A 182 -4.66 12.17 0.66
C VAL A 182 -3.99 13.45 1.15
N LYS A 183 -3.49 13.42 2.39
CA LYS A 183 -2.82 14.54 3.03
C LYS A 183 -1.37 14.66 2.56
N PRO A 184 -0.84 15.88 2.39
CA PRO A 184 0.57 16.06 2.08
C PRO A 184 1.43 15.61 3.26
N ILE A 185 2.61 15.06 2.97
CA ILE A 185 3.51 14.53 4.01
C ILE A 185 3.93 15.59 5.02
N GLU A 186 4.03 16.85 4.58
CA GLU A 186 4.41 17.98 5.43
C GLU A 186 3.35 18.26 6.51
N LYS A 187 2.06 18.06 6.19
CA LYS A 187 0.96 18.18 7.16
C LYS A 187 1.04 17.03 8.17
N CYS A 188 1.30 15.81 7.71
CA CYS A 188 1.48 14.64 8.59
C CYS A 188 2.68 14.80 9.55
N ARG A 189 3.83 15.26 9.04
CA ARG A 189 5.04 15.52 9.86
C ARG A 189 4.76 16.56 10.95
N LYS A 190 4.15 17.70 10.59
CA LYS A 190 3.78 18.73 11.57
C LYS A 190 2.83 18.22 12.64
N ILE A 191 1.82 17.43 12.26
CA ILE A 191 0.90 16.80 13.21
C ILE A 191 1.69 15.94 14.19
N LEU A 192 2.54 15.04 13.71
CA LEU A 192 3.35 14.17 14.57
C LEU A 192 4.33 14.95 15.47
N GLU A 193 4.93 16.03 14.97
CA GLU A 193 5.76 16.93 15.77
C GLU A 193 4.97 17.60 16.90
N LEU A 194 3.73 18.02 16.65
CA LEU A 194 2.87 18.66 17.65
C LEU A 194 2.42 17.68 18.73
N TYR A 195 2.05 16.46 18.35
CA TYR A 195 1.65 15.41 19.29
C TYR A 195 2.83 14.69 19.96
N GLY A 196 4.05 14.83 19.40
CA GLY A 196 5.27 14.14 19.83
C GLY A 196 6.22 14.95 20.73
N LYS A 197 5.80 16.09 21.29
CA LYS A 197 6.65 16.95 22.15
C LYS A 197 6.81 16.48 23.60
N SER A 198 6.32 15.29 23.99
CA SER A 198 6.32 14.84 25.39
C SER A 198 6.80 13.41 25.64
N SER A 199 7.44 12.72 24.69
CA SER A 199 8.01 11.40 24.99
C SER A 199 9.36 11.19 24.33
N GLU A 200 10.30 10.63 25.11
CA GLU A 200 11.59 10.08 24.67
C GLU A 200 11.43 8.96 23.62
N ASN A 201 10.19 8.55 23.31
CA ASN A 201 9.79 7.56 22.31
C ASN A 201 9.46 8.17 20.94
N GLN A 202 10.19 9.21 20.52
CA GLN A 202 10.07 9.77 19.15
C GLN A 202 10.57 8.81 18.05
N GLU A 203 11.11 7.65 18.40
CA GLU A 203 11.62 6.68 17.44
C GLU A 203 10.53 6.27 16.42
N ASN A 204 10.69 6.85 15.22
CA ASN A 204 10.26 6.35 13.93
C ASN A 204 8.76 6.13 13.67
N TYR A 205 7.91 7.15 13.76
CA TYR A 205 6.57 7.04 13.14
C TYR A 205 6.63 6.82 11.61
N PHE A 206 7.70 7.29 10.95
CA PHE A 206 7.92 7.13 9.51
C PHE A 206 9.06 6.16 9.21
N HIS A 207 8.80 4.86 9.33
CA HIS A 207 9.77 3.84 8.91
C HIS A 207 9.89 3.75 7.38
N PHE A 208 8.77 3.92 6.66
CA PHE A 208 8.72 3.90 5.19
C PHE A 208 7.86 5.03 4.67
N THR A 209 8.42 5.86 3.78
CA THR A 209 7.67 6.91 3.09
C THR A 209 7.94 6.87 1.59
N ASN A 210 6.91 7.07 0.78
CA ASN A 210 7.07 7.17 -0.68
C ASN A 210 7.38 8.61 -1.09
N PHE A 211 7.91 9.40 -0.15
CA PHE A 211 8.22 10.79 -0.40
C PHE A 211 9.44 10.88 -1.30
N ARG A 212 9.25 11.61 -2.40
CA ARG A 212 10.26 11.80 -3.43
C ARG A 212 10.68 13.27 -3.43
N ASN A 213 11.96 13.54 -3.16
CA ASN A 213 12.50 14.89 -3.18
C ASN A 213 12.77 15.33 -4.62
N LYS A 214 11.70 15.76 -5.31
CA LYS A 214 11.77 16.16 -6.72
C LYS A 214 12.43 17.52 -6.87
N SER A 215 13.44 17.60 -7.74
CA SER A 215 14.03 18.89 -8.13
C SER A 215 13.03 19.73 -8.94
N PHE A 216 13.31 21.02 -9.06
CA PHE A 216 12.52 21.94 -9.89
C PHE A 216 12.46 21.48 -11.36
N ILE A 217 13.57 20.96 -11.89
CA ILE A 217 13.64 20.43 -13.26
C ILE A 217 12.72 19.22 -13.43
N ASP A 218 12.58 18.37 -12.42
CA ASP A 218 11.68 17.20 -12.48
C ASP A 218 10.20 17.61 -12.50
N LYS A 219 9.85 18.72 -11.82
CA LYS A 219 8.49 19.30 -11.89
C LYS A 219 8.16 19.80 -13.30
N ILE A 220 9.17 20.18 -14.09
CA ILE A 220 9.00 20.65 -15.48
C ILE A 220 9.03 19.46 -16.46
N GLN A 221 9.93 18.50 -16.28
CA GLN A 221 10.13 17.36 -17.17
C GLN A 221 9.00 16.32 -17.11
N THR A 222 8.16 16.30 -16.07
CA THR A 222 6.96 15.43 -16.04
C THR A 222 6.02 15.62 -17.24
N LYS A 223 6.17 16.70 -18.02
CA LYS A 223 5.46 16.94 -19.28
C LYS A 223 6.09 16.27 -20.52
N ASN A 224 7.37 15.89 -20.49
CA ASN A 224 8.10 15.27 -21.61
C ASN A 224 8.55 13.85 -21.25
N LYS A 225 7.74 12.85 -21.62
CA LYS A 225 7.90 11.42 -21.29
C LYS A 225 8.95 10.67 -22.12
N ASN A 226 9.62 11.33 -23.07
CA ASN A 226 10.43 10.65 -24.09
C ASN A 226 11.90 10.44 -23.68
N THR A 227 12.32 10.91 -22.49
CA THR A 227 13.69 10.72 -22.00
C THR A 227 13.78 9.54 -21.04
N ARG A 228 13.93 8.34 -21.60
CA ARG A 228 14.14 7.06 -20.88
C ARG A 228 15.63 6.69 -20.90
N SER A 229 16.43 7.32 -20.04
CA SER A 229 17.87 7.05 -19.93
C SER A 229 18.21 6.35 -18.62
N ARG A 230 19.38 5.71 -18.55
CA ARG A 230 19.95 5.15 -17.31
C ARG A 230 19.95 6.17 -16.17
N ALA A 231 20.31 7.43 -16.44
CA ALA A 231 20.28 8.49 -15.44
C ALA A 231 18.87 8.75 -14.88
N PHE A 232 17.80 8.51 -15.65
CA PHE A 232 16.43 8.60 -15.17
C PHE A 232 16.05 7.43 -14.25
N LEU A 233 16.60 6.24 -14.48
CA LEU A 233 16.45 5.10 -13.58
C LEU A 233 17.22 5.32 -12.28
N GLU A 234 18.49 5.74 -12.36
CA GLU A 234 19.33 6.07 -11.19
C GLU A 234 18.66 7.10 -10.27
N LYS A 235 17.92 8.05 -10.85
CA LYS A 235 17.10 9.02 -10.10
C LYS A 235 16.06 8.40 -9.17
N TYR A 236 15.42 7.27 -9.54
CA TYR A 236 14.46 6.62 -8.62
C TYR A 236 15.16 6.26 -7.31
N PHE A 237 16.37 5.70 -7.39
CA PHE A 237 17.13 5.28 -6.21
C PHE A 237 17.62 6.46 -5.34
N LEU A 238 17.89 7.61 -5.96
CA LEU A 238 18.40 8.81 -5.27
C LEU A 238 17.32 9.74 -4.70
N GLU A 239 16.12 9.73 -5.27
CA GLU A 239 15.09 10.72 -4.92
C GLU A 239 14.14 10.28 -3.79
N TYR A 240 13.97 8.98 -3.54
CA TYR A 240 13.19 8.52 -2.38
C TYR A 240 14.02 8.62 -1.10
N GLU A 241 13.45 9.25 -0.07
CA GLU A 241 14.14 9.54 1.19
C GLU A 241 14.69 8.29 1.88
N PHE A 242 13.99 7.16 1.78
CA PHE A 242 14.35 5.92 2.46
C PHE A 242 15.37 5.06 1.70
N THR A 243 15.63 5.34 0.42
CA THR A 243 16.59 4.60 -0.43
C THR A 243 17.85 5.41 -0.70
N LYS A 244 17.74 6.75 -0.65
CA LYS A 244 18.84 7.66 -0.87
C LYS A 244 20.03 7.26 0.01
N ASP A 245 21.20 7.20 -0.61
CA ASP A 245 22.48 6.82 0.00
C ASP A 245 22.59 5.37 0.50
N LYS A 246 21.51 4.58 0.50
CA LYS A 246 21.46 3.17 0.93
C LYS A 246 21.49 2.16 -0.21
N ILE A 247 20.83 2.49 -1.32
CA ILE A 247 20.70 1.61 -2.50
C ILE A 247 21.21 2.34 -3.73
N LEU A 248 22.11 1.70 -4.48
CA LEU A 248 22.72 2.26 -5.69
C LEU A 248 22.47 1.34 -6.89
N LEU A 249 22.01 1.91 -8.00
CA LEU A 249 21.95 1.19 -9.28
C LEU A 249 23.35 1.11 -9.90
N LYS A 250 23.89 -0.10 -10.02
CA LYS A 250 25.24 -0.37 -10.53
C LYS A 250 25.22 -0.74 -12.00
N ASP A 251 24.24 -1.52 -12.44
CA ASP A 251 24.12 -1.89 -13.84
C ASP A 251 22.69 -2.21 -14.29
N ILE A 252 22.47 -2.24 -15.61
CA ILE A 252 21.19 -2.59 -16.24
C ILE A 252 21.45 -3.57 -17.38
N ASN A 253 20.73 -4.68 -17.40
CA ASN A 253 20.87 -5.73 -18.42
C ASN A 253 19.52 -6.23 -18.93
N PHE A 254 19.43 -6.56 -20.22
CA PHE A 254 18.21 -7.06 -20.87
C PHE A 254 18.23 -8.57 -21.17
N LYS A 255 19.24 -9.31 -20.71
CA LYS A 255 19.34 -10.77 -20.91
C LYS A 255 18.27 -11.53 -20.14
N GLU A 256 17.81 -12.65 -20.71
CA GLU A 256 16.65 -13.38 -20.17
C GLU A 256 16.95 -14.23 -18.93
N ASN A 257 18.19 -14.71 -18.76
CA ASN A 257 18.55 -15.69 -17.73
C ASN A 257 19.67 -15.15 -16.83
N ILE A 258 19.33 -14.85 -15.58
CA ILE A 258 20.26 -14.56 -14.50
C ILE A 258 19.78 -15.38 -13.29
N GLU A 259 20.68 -16.14 -12.66
CA GLU A 259 20.33 -17.17 -11.67
C GLU A 259 20.09 -16.62 -10.26
N LYS A 260 20.63 -15.44 -9.90
CA LYS A 260 20.56 -14.89 -8.53
C LYS A 260 19.68 -13.64 -8.42
N ASN A 261 18.37 -13.82 -8.30
CA ASN A 261 17.45 -12.70 -8.07
C ASN A 261 17.40 -12.32 -6.58
N ILE A 262 17.24 -11.02 -6.28
CA ILE A 262 16.75 -10.63 -4.94
C ILE A 262 15.33 -11.16 -4.82
N ASP A 263 14.98 -11.64 -3.64
CA ASP A 263 13.63 -12.05 -3.33
C ASP A 263 12.70 -10.83 -3.19
N THR A 264 12.26 -10.31 -4.34
CA THR A 264 11.38 -9.15 -4.46
C THR A 264 9.97 -9.57 -4.82
N TYR A 265 8.98 -8.84 -4.30
CA TYR A 265 7.59 -8.99 -4.68
C TYR A 265 7.08 -7.74 -5.43
N ASP A 266 5.98 -7.88 -6.16
CA ASP A 266 5.33 -6.76 -6.82
C ASP A 266 4.31 -6.10 -5.89
N CYS A 267 4.60 -4.86 -5.47
CA CYS A 267 3.73 -4.08 -4.59
C CYS A 267 2.34 -3.78 -5.21
N ASN A 268 2.19 -3.92 -6.53
CA ASN A 268 0.93 -3.69 -7.24
C ASN A 268 0.29 -5.00 -7.73
N GLU A 269 0.75 -6.17 -7.28
CA GLU A 269 0.28 -7.46 -7.78
C GLU A 269 -1.24 -7.65 -7.64
N SER A 270 -1.81 -7.23 -6.49
CA SER A 270 -3.24 -7.30 -6.20
C SER A 270 -4.10 -6.41 -7.09
N LEU A 271 -3.48 -5.45 -7.79
CA LEU A 271 -4.14 -4.51 -8.69
C LEU A 271 -4.16 -5.03 -10.13
N LYS A 272 -3.32 -6.02 -10.46
CA LYS A 272 -3.25 -6.61 -11.80
C LYS A 272 -4.41 -7.56 -12.06
N ASN A 273 -5.02 -7.45 -13.23
CA ASN A 273 -5.99 -8.43 -13.72
C ASN A 273 -5.29 -9.64 -14.39
N ASP A 274 -6.04 -10.71 -14.65
CA ASP A 274 -5.49 -11.96 -15.20
C ASP A 274 -4.83 -11.77 -16.57
N PHE A 275 -5.35 -10.85 -17.41
CA PHE A 275 -4.74 -10.50 -18.69
C PHE A 275 -3.36 -9.86 -18.52
N GLN A 276 -3.24 -8.92 -17.58
CA GLN A 276 -1.98 -8.25 -17.28
C GLN A 276 -0.96 -9.22 -16.68
N LYS A 277 -1.40 -10.16 -15.84
CA LYS A 277 -0.54 -11.23 -15.29
C LYS A 277 -0.01 -12.13 -16.40
N GLY A 278 -0.89 -12.68 -17.25
CA GLY A 278 -0.50 -13.60 -18.32
C GLY A 278 0.36 -12.98 -19.44
N TYR A 279 0.37 -11.66 -19.58
CA TYR A 279 1.25 -10.96 -20.53
C TYR A 279 2.59 -10.54 -19.92
N SER A 280 2.70 -10.48 -18.59
CA SER A 280 3.91 -10.03 -17.91
C SER A 280 5.11 -10.91 -18.24
N ASP A 281 4.93 -12.23 -18.21
CA ASP A 281 5.99 -13.23 -18.42
C ASP A 281 6.52 -13.29 -19.87
N LYS A 282 5.83 -12.61 -20.81
CA LYS A 282 6.20 -12.55 -22.22
C LYS A 282 6.99 -11.31 -22.58
N LYS A 283 7.17 -10.38 -21.64
CA LYS A 283 7.88 -9.13 -21.87
C LYS A 283 9.39 -9.35 -21.84
N PRO A 284 10.17 -8.57 -22.60
CA PRO A 284 11.61 -8.54 -22.41
C PRO A 284 11.94 -8.16 -20.96
N LYS A 285 12.95 -8.81 -20.39
CA LYS A 285 13.35 -8.56 -19.00
C LYS A 285 14.26 -7.34 -18.92
N MET A 286 14.06 -6.49 -17.91
CA MET A 286 14.96 -5.41 -17.55
C MET A 286 15.50 -5.68 -16.14
N ASN A 287 16.73 -6.16 -16.08
CA ASN A 287 17.41 -6.56 -14.86
C ASN A 287 18.21 -5.39 -14.31
N LEU A 288 17.88 -4.95 -13.11
CA LEU A 288 18.48 -3.83 -12.39
C LEU A 288 19.42 -4.38 -11.33
N PHE A 289 20.72 -4.17 -11.48
CA PHE A 289 21.74 -4.63 -10.52
C PHE A 289 21.99 -3.55 -9.47
N LEU A 290 21.80 -3.90 -8.22
CA LEU A 290 21.72 -2.99 -7.09
C LEU A 290 22.80 -3.32 -6.06
N GLU A 291 23.50 -2.31 -5.59
CA GLU A 291 24.32 -2.42 -4.38
C GLU A 291 23.54 -1.85 -3.19
N ILE A 292 23.44 -2.63 -2.12
CA ILE A 292 22.80 -2.25 -0.86
C ILE A 292 23.91 -2.12 0.17
N LYS A 293 24.12 -0.92 0.73
CA LYS A 293 25.24 -0.65 1.65
C LYS A 293 25.07 -1.32 3.01
N ASP A 294 23.85 -1.27 3.55
CA ASP A 294 23.49 -1.82 4.85
C ASP A 294 22.25 -2.71 4.69
N PHE A 295 22.48 -4.01 4.53
CA PHE A 295 21.39 -4.97 4.38
C PHE A 295 20.69 -5.18 5.73
N ASP A 296 19.41 -4.84 5.80
CA ASP A 296 18.55 -4.94 6.97
C ASP A 296 17.28 -5.76 6.67
N ASP A 297 16.47 -6.03 7.71
CA ASP A 297 15.23 -6.81 7.61
C ASP A 297 14.19 -6.22 6.64
N TYR A 298 14.40 -5.01 6.12
CA TYR A 298 13.52 -4.34 5.16
C TYR A 298 14.14 -4.06 3.79
N SER A 299 15.38 -4.50 3.56
CA SER A 299 16.12 -4.14 2.35
C SER A 299 15.44 -4.70 1.09
N GLU A 300 14.88 -5.91 1.18
CA GLU A 300 14.09 -6.52 0.12
C GLU A 300 12.80 -5.73 -0.18
N ASP A 301 12.10 -5.21 0.84
CA ASP A 301 10.89 -4.40 0.63
C ASP A 301 11.22 -3.06 -0.04
N LYS A 302 12.35 -2.46 0.32
CA LYS A 302 12.82 -1.21 -0.30
C LYS A 302 13.09 -1.42 -1.79
N VAL A 303 13.72 -2.54 -2.14
CA VAL A 303 13.95 -2.94 -3.52
C VAL A 303 12.61 -3.25 -4.21
N SER A 304 11.75 -4.06 -3.59
CA SER A 304 10.43 -4.42 -4.12
C SER A 304 9.60 -3.19 -4.49
N PHE A 305 9.58 -2.17 -3.63
CA PHE A 305 8.96 -0.88 -3.93
C PHE A 305 9.58 -0.19 -5.15
N LEU A 306 10.90 -0.06 -5.20
CA LEU A 306 11.60 0.62 -6.30
C LEU A 306 11.35 -0.07 -7.64
N ILE A 307 11.47 -1.40 -7.67
CA ILE A 307 11.21 -2.19 -8.88
C ILE A 307 9.75 -2.03 -9.31
N SER A 308 8.80 -2.04 -8.38
CA SER A 308 7.36 -1.84 -8.65
C SER A 308 7.05 -0.44 -9.20
N GLU A 309 7.68 0.61 -8.67
CA GLU A 309 7.53 1.98 -9.19
C GLU A 309 8.13 2.11 -10.60
N ILE A 310 9.29 1.51 -10.85
CA ILE A 310 9.91 1.49 -12.18
C ILE A 310 9.03 0.71 -13.16
N GLN A 311 8.47 -0.43 -12.75
CA GLN A 311 7.58 -1.26 -13.56
C GLN A 311 6.35 -0.49 -14.07
N ASN A 312 5.84 0.47 -13.29
CA ASN A 312 4.73 1.35 -13.70
C ASN A 312 5.11 2.35 -14.80
N ASP A 313 6.38 2.73 -14.91
CA ASP A 313 6.89 3.65 -15.93
C ASP A 313 7.48 2.93 -17.16
N TYR A 314 7.92 1.69 -16.97
CA TYR A 314 8.53 0.82 -17.97
C TYR A 314 7.67 -0.42 -18.20
N ASN A 315 6.40 -0.20 -18.56
CA ASN A 315 5.42 -1.27 -18.70
C ASN A 315 5.69 -2.21 -19.88
N GLU A 316 6.59 -1.85 -20.79
CA GLU A 316 7.02 -2.71 -21.89
C GLU A 316 8.01 -3.81 -21.46
N PHE A 317 8.63 -3.67 -20.28
CA PHE A 317 9.57 -4.64 -19.72
C PHE A 317 8.96 -5.39 -18.53
N GLU A 318 9.55 -6.55 -18.22
CA GLU A 318 9.45 -7.19 -16.91
C GLU A 318 10.65 -6.75 -16.06
N CYS A 319 10.44 -5.88 -15.08
CA CYS A 319 11.51 -5.29 -14.27
C CYS A 319 11.89 -6.22 -13.11
N ARG A 320 13.19 -6.48 -12.92
CA ARG A 320 13.71 -7.41 -11.89
C ARG A 320 14.91 -6.81 -11.16
N GLY A 321 15.07 -7.08 -9.86
CA GLY A 321 16.15 -6.52 -9.04
C GLY A 321 17.17 -7.55 -8.59
N TYR A 322 18.46 -7.31 -8.82
CA TYR A 322 19.55 -8.25 -8.52
C TYR A 322 20.57 -7.60 -7.57
N LEU A 323 21.21 -8.37 -6.68
CA LEU A 323 22.35 -7.87 -5.94
C LEU A 323 23.57 -7.78 -6.86
N TYR A 324 24.28 -6.66 -6.80
CA TYR A 324 25.53 -6.46 -7.51
C TYR A 324 26.69 -7.01 -6.68
N GLY A 325 27.47 -7.93 -7.26
CA GLY A 325 28.72 -8.41 -6.66
C GLY A 325 28.66 -9.78 -5.96
N GLU A 326 27.63 -10.60 -6.22
CA GLU A 326 27.52 -11.98 -5.71
C GLU A 326 27.48 -13.06 -6.79
#